data_AF-A0AAN0YS63-F1
#
_entry.id   AF-A0AAN0YS63-F1
#
_cell.length_a   1.000
_cell.length_b   1.000
_cell.length_c   1.000
_cell.angle_alpha   90.00
_cell.angle_beta   90.00
_cell.angle_gamma   90.00
#
_symmetry.space_group_name_H-M   'P 1'
#
loop_
_entity.id
_entity.type
_entity.pdbx_description
1 polymer ?
#
loop_
_entity_poly.entity_id
_entity_poly.type
_entity_poly.pdbx_seq_one_letter_code
_entity_poly.pdbx_strand_id
1 'polypeptide(L)' 'MCKLCNGTHVVHEINSFSVGFAPCPECGPMPEEKFQVWIDDSLKRVELAENYTLRIEKVKQ' A
#
# COMPACT_ATOMS: atom_id res chain seq x y z
N MET A 1 15.76 -1.08 6.52
CA MET A 1 14.35 -0.62 6.52
C MET A 1 14.18 0.39 7.65
N CYS A 2 13.62 1.57 7.40
CA CYS A 2 13.39 2.57 8.45
C CYS A 2 12.45 2.02 9.52
N LYS A 3 12.75 2.25 10.80
CA LYS A 3 11.95 1.74 11.93
C LYS A 3 10.66 2.54 12.15
N LEU A 4 10.59 3.75 11.62
CA LEU A 4 9.44 4.64 11.78
C LEU A 4 8.36 4.37 10.72
N CYS A 5 8.71 4.38 9.44
CA CYS A 5 7.76 4.15 8.34
C CYS A 5 7.74 2.70 7.84
N ASN A 6 8.57 1.80 8.37
CA ASN A 6 8.71 0.43 7.85
C ASN A 6 9.00 0.35 6.35
N GLY A 7 9.66 1.40 5.80
CA GLY A 7 9.97 1.49 4.37
C GLY A 7 8.83 1.99 3.48
N THR A 8 7.67 2.38 4.03
CA THR A 8 6.53 2.90 3.24
C THR A 8 6.67 4.38 2.88
N HIS A 9 7.64 5.09 3.48
CA HIS A 9 7.79 6.55 3.40
C HIS A 9 6.60 7.36 3.95
N VAL A 10 5.67 6.71 4.66
CA VAL A 10 4.49 7.36 5.27
C VAL A 10 4.47 7.09 6.77
N VAL A 11 4.09 8.11 7.54
CA VAL A 11 3.77 8.01 8.97
C VAL A 11 2.34 8.46 9.22
N HIS A 12 1.72 7.89 10.25
CA HIS A 12 0.35 8.24 10.66
C HIS A 12 0.39 9.20 11.84
N GLU A 13 -0.31 10.32 11.70
CA GLU A 13 -0.54 11.27 12.78
C GLU A 13 -1.97 11.11 13.26
N ILE A 14 -2.13 10.53 14.45
CA ILE A 14 -3.46 10.27 15.01
C ILE A 14 -3.76 11.36 16.04
N ASN A 15 -4.88 12.06 15.86
CA ASN A 15 -5.44 12.94 16.87
C ASN A 15 -6.89 12.54 17.20
N SER A 16 -7.53 13.23 18.14
CA SER A 16 -8.87 12.88 18.62
C SER A 16 -9.99 12.99 17.57
N PHE A 17 -9.72 13.61 16.42
CA PHE A 17 -10.72 13.92 15.38
C PHE A 17 -10.36 13.38 14.01
N SER A 18 -9.10 13.03 13.75
CA SER A 18 -8.64 12.55 12.44
C SER A 18 -7.38 11.68 12.51
N VAL A 19 -7.19 10.94 11.43
CA VAL A 19 -5.91 10.31 11.09
C VAL A 19 -5.33 11.09 9.91
N GLY A 20 -4.16 11.70 10.13
CA GLY A 20 -3.35 12.35 9.11
C GLY A 20 -2.29 11.39 8.56
N PHE A 21 -1.91 11.62 7.31
CA PHE A 21 -0.83 10.91 6.64
C PHE A 21 0.23 11.94 6.27
N ALA A 22 1.45 11.74 6.76
CA ALA A 22 2.57 12.64 6.47
C ALA A 22 3.76 11.84 5.91
N PRO A 23 4.63 12.47 5.10
CA PRO A 23 5.90 11.87 4.72
C PRO A 23 6.74 11.53 5.94
N CYS A 24 7.45 10.41 5.90
CA CYS A 24 8.35 10.03 6.98
C CYS A 24 9.45 11.10 7.16
N PRO A 25 9.63 11.67 8.36
CA PRO A 25 10.62 12.74 8.56
C PRO A 25 12.07 12.27 8.40
N GLU A 26 12.35 10.97 8.58
CA GLU A 26 13.69 10.40 8.39
C GLU A 26 13.98 10.05 6.92
N CYS A 27 12.98 9.59 6.18
CA CYS A 27 13.16 9.10 4.82
C CYS A 27 12.80 10.11 3.73
N GLY A 28 11.99 11.11 4.08
CA GLY A 28 11.35 12.00 3.12
C GLY A 28 10.29 11.28 2.27
N PRO A 29 9.73 11.98 1.28
CA PRO A 29 8.76 11.41 0.34
C PRO A 29 9.36 10.27 -0.47
N MET A 30 8.51 9.33 -0.90
CA MET A 30 8.94 8.26 -1.79
C MET A 30 9.30 8.85 -3.17
N PRO A 31 10.43 8.46 -3.78
CA PRO A 31 10.73 8.83 -5.16
C PRO A 31 9.65 8.33 -6.12
N GLU A 32 9.28 9.16 -7.09
CA GLU A 32 8.19 8.88 -8.03
C GLU A 32 8.36 7.54 -8.77
N GLU A 33 9.57 7.24 -9.26
CA GLU A 33 9.88 5.98 -9.94
C GLU A 33 9.59 4.75 -9.05
N LYS A 34 9.93 4.83 -7.75
CA LYS A 34 9.67 3.74 -6.80
C LYS A 34 8.19 3.63 -6.49
N PHE A 35 7.49 4.76 -6.42
CA PHE A 35 6.05 4.78 -6.20
C PHE A 35 5.30 4.12 -7.36
N GLN A 36 5.68 4.41 -8.61
CA GLN A 36 5.04 3.80 -9.77
C GLN A 36 5.22 2.28 -9.79
N VAL A 37 6.43 1.78 -9.51
CA VAL A 37 6.69 0.34 -9.42
C VAL A 37 5.84 -0.30 -8.31
N TRP A 38 5.68 0.37 -7.17
CA TRP A 38 4.86 -0.13 -6.07
C TRP A 38 3.37 -0.19 -6.42
N ILE A 39 2.85 0.84 -7.10
CA ILE A 39 1.45 0.87 -7.59
C ILE A 39 1.21 -0.24 -8.61
N ASP A 40 2.10 -0.40 -9.58
CA ASP A 40 1.96 -1.42 -10.63
C ASP A 40 1.97 -2.84 -10.05
N ASP A 41 2.85 -3.11 -9.08
CA ASP A 41 2.88 -4.40 -8.37
C ASP A 41 1.59 -4.62 -7.55
N SER A 42 1.12 -3.57 -6.87
CA SER A 42 -0.10 -3.62 -6.06
C SER A 42 -1.33 -3.93 -6.92
N LEU A 43 -1.47 -3.27 -8.06
CA LEU A 43 -2.59 -3.49 -8.99
C LEU A 43 -2.59 -4.92 -9.53
N LYS A 44 -1.42 -5.47 -9.91
CA LYS A 44 -1.32 -6.87 -10.36
C LYS A 44 -1.76 -7.88 -9.30
N ARG A 45 -1.45 -7.61 -8.02
CA ARG A 45 -1.88 -8.48 -6.91
C ARG A 45 -3.39 -8.42 -6.70
N VAL A 46 -4.00 -7.24 -6.81
CA VAL A 46 -5.45 -7.09 -6.73
C VAL A 46 -6.13 -7.84 -7.86
N GLU A 47 -5.68 -7.65 -9.11
CA GLU A 47 -6.22 -8.36 -10.28
C GLU A 47 -6.11 -9.89 -10.12
N LEU A 48 -4.97 -10.37 -9.60
CA LEU A 48 -4.78 -11.79 -9.34
C LEU A 48 -5.78 -12.31 -8.28
N ALA A 49 -5.97 -11.56 -7.19
CA ALA A 49 -6.90 -11.93 -6.12
C ALA A 49 -8.36 -11.94 -6.58
N GLU A 50 -8.78 -10.96 -7.39
CA GLU A 50 -10.10 -10.92 -8.01
C GLU A 50 -10.33 -12.14 -8.92
N ASN A 51 -9.35 -12.47 -9.75
CA ASN A 51 -9.41 -13.65 -10.62
C ASN A 51 -9.49 -14.97 -9.84
N TYR A 52 -8.77 -15.11 -8.73
CA TYR A 52 -8.88 -16.27 -7.86
C TYR A 52 -10.26 -16.36 -7.20
N THR A 53 -10.83 -15.23 -6.78
CA THR A 53 -12.16 -15.18 -6.15
C THR A 53 -13.23 -15.68 -7.13
N LEU A 54 -13.22 -15.17 -8.37
CA LEU A 54 -14.11 -15.61 -9.45
C LEU A 54 -13.98 -17.11 -9.75
N ARG A 55 -12.77 -17.68 -9.67
CA ARG A 55 -12.54 -19.12 -9.85
C ARG A 55 -13.14 -19.94 -8.71
N ILE A 56 -12.98 -19.50 -7.47
CA ILE A 56 -13.54 -20.19 -6.29
C ILE A 56 -15.07 -20.19 -6.35
N GLU A 57 -15.68 -19.08 -6.74
CA GLU A 57 -17.14 -18.98 -6.89
C GLU A 57 -17.68 -19.93 -7.95
N LYS A 58 -16.99 -20.06 -9.09
CA LYS A 58 -17.37 -21.01 -10.15
C LYS A 58 -17.27 -22.49 -9.75
N VAL A 59 -16.37 -22.84 -8.81
CA VAL A 59 -16.21 -24.22 -8.33
C VAL A 59 -17.28 -24.60 -7.29
N LYS A 60 -17.92 -23.61 -6.66
CA LYS A 60 -18.99 -23.83 -5.67
C LYS A 60 -20.39 -23.99 -6.26
N GLN A 61 -20.58 -23.72 -7.56
CA GLN A 61 -21.82 -23.97 -8.31
C GLN A 61 -21.81 -25.38 -8.91
#